data_AF-H3RDM5-F1
#
_entry.id   AF-H3RDM5-F1
#
_cell.length_a   1.000
_cell.length_b   1.000
_cell.length_c   1.000
_cell.angle_alpha   90.00
_cell.angle_beta   90.00
_cell.angle_gamma   90.00
#
_symmetry.space_group_name_H-M   'P 1'
#
loop_
_entity.id
_entity.type
_entity.pdbx_description
1 polymer ?
#
loop_
_entity_poly.entity_id
_entity_poly.type
_entity_poly.pdbx_seq_one_letter_code
_entity_poly.pdbx_strand_id
1 'polypeptide(L)'
;MSDSIETKSKTDYLRDVASQLKEMRHYAQTNTETLSAHWLAFDAGEYKDEGNAARIDALLNKQGTLLEDLEKAIQDIEIEINHSEQES
;
A
#
# COMPACT_ATOMS: atom_id res chain seq x y z
N MET A 1 8.88 2.62 39.76
CA MET A 1 8.42 1.68 38.73
C MET A 1 6.90 1.66 38.76
N SER A 2 6.29 2.51 37.96
CA SER A 2 4.88 2.40 37.61
C SER A 2 4.84 2.69 36.13
N ASP A 3 5.17 1.67 35.33
CA ASP A 3 4.91 1.71 33.90
C ASP A 3 3.39 1.60 33.77
N SER A 4 2.73 2.75 33.91
CA SER A 4 1.35 2.92 33.54
C SER A 4 1.29 2.65 32.05
N ILE A 5 0.83 1.46 31.67
CA ILE A 5 0.53 1.16 30.28
C ILE A 5 -0.65 2.06 29.92
N GLU A 6 -0.35 3.24 29.36
CA GLU A 6 -1.34 4.06 28.68
C GLU A 6 -1.97 3.18 27.59
N THR A 7 -3.21 2.76 27.85
CA THR A 7 -3.99 1.99 26.90
C THR A 7 -4.38 2.97 25.81
N LYS A 8 -3.75 2.82 24.63
CA LYS A 8 -4.05 3.65 23.45
C LYS A 8 -5.56 3.72 23.24
N SER A 9 -6.07 4.92 22.95
CA SER A 9 -7.47 5.05 22.55
C SER A 9 -7.71 4.29 21.24
N LYS A 10 -8.96 3.92 20.95
CA LYS A 10 -9.31 3.31 19.66
C LYS A 10 -8.83 4.18 18.49
N THR A 11 -8.98 5.50 18.60
CA THR A 11 -8.53 6.47 17.61
C THR A 11 -7.02 6.45 17.41
N ASP A 12 -6.22 6.34 18.48
CA ASP A 12 -4.76 6.22 18.36
C ASP A 12 -4.34 4.93 17.65
N TYR A 13 -5.04 3.83 17.92
CA TYR A 13 -4.79 2.56 17.21
C TYR A 13 -5.12 2.69 15.72
N LEU A 14 -6.25 3.31 15.36
CA LEU A 14 -6.61 3.54 13.96
C LEU A 14 -5.58 4.43 13.24
N ARG A 15 -5.04 5.46 13.90
CA ARG A 15 -3.97 6.32 13.35
C ARG A 15 -2.68 5.54 13.10
N ASP A 16 -2.31 4.63 14.00
CA ASP A 16 -1.14 3.76 13.80
C ASP A 16 -1.33 2.87 12.57
N VAL A 17 -2.49 2.22 12.45
CA VAL A 17 -2.82 1.36 11.31
C VAL A 17 -2.80 2.15 10.00
N ALA A 18 -3.46 3.32 9.96
CA ALA A 18 -3.45 4.18 8.77
C ALA A 18 -2.03 4.60 8.37
N SER A 19 -1.15 4.85 9.35
CA SER A 19 0.26 5.18 9.09
C SER A 19 1.02 4.00 8.46
N GLN A 20 0.84 2.79 8.99
CA GLN A 20 1.46 1.58 8.41
C GLN A 20 0.94 1.30 6.99
N LEU A 21 -0.35 1.49 6.75
CA LEU A 21 -0.93 1.32 5.41
C LEU A 21 -0.38 2.37 4.42
N LYS A 22 -0.13 3.61 4.86
CA LYS A 22 0.54 4.63 4.01
C LYS A 22 1.96 4.24 3.63
N GLU A 23 2.70 3.61 4.53
CA GLU A 23 4.03 3.05 4.21
C GLU A 23 3.90 1.92 3.19
N MET A 24 2.96 0.99 3.38
CA MET A 24 2.67 -0.07 2.41
C MET A 24 2.29 0.48 1.04
N ARG A 25 1.47 1.54 0.99
CA ARG A 25 1.09 2.23 -0.26
C ARG A 25 2.32 2.79 -0.97
N HIS A 26 3.26 3.39 -0.23
CA HIS A 26 4.50 3.88 -0.81
C HIS A 26 5.34 2.74 -1.42
N TYR A 27 5.49 1.61 -0.71
CA TYR A 27 6.17 0.43 -1.29
C TYR A 27 5.42 -0.14 -2.49
N ALA A 28 4.09 -0.15 -2.46
CA ALA A 28 3.27 -0.62 -3.58
C ALA A 28 3.50 0.23 -4.84
N GLN A 29 3.61 1.55 -4.69
CA GLN A 29 3.97 2.45 -5.78
C GLN A 29 5.39 2.19 -6.31
N THR A 30 6.40 2.07 -5.44
CA THR A 30 7.76 1.76 -5.86
C THR A 30 7.85 0.41 -6.58
N ASN A 31 7.03 -0.57 -6.17
CA ASN A 31 6.94 -1.86 -6.84
C ASN A 31 6.32 -1.74 -8.24
N THR A 32 5.29 -0.92 -8.46
CA THR A 32 4.72 -0.73 -9.81
C THR A 32 5.75 -0.11 -10.76
N GLU A 33 6.52 0.86 -10.28
CA GLU A 33 7.62 1.46 -11.04
C GLU A 33 8.66 0.40 -11.43
N THR A 34 9.10 -0.41 -10.46
CA THR A 34 10.10 -1.46 -10.68
C THR A 34 9.59 -2.57 -11.63
N LEU A 35 8.36 -3.03 -11.43
CA LEU A 35 7.74 -4.05 -12.27
C LEU A 35 7.53 -3.54 -13.69
N SER A 36 7.13 -2.28 -13.88
CA SER A 36 6.96 -1.70 -15.22
C SER A 36 8.30 -1.62 -15.98
N ALA A 37 9.40 -1.28 -15.30
CA ALA A 37 10.73 -1.26 -15.89
C ALA A 37 11.18 -2.66 -16.34
N HIS A 38 10.97 -3.68 -15.50
CA HIS A 38 11.29 -5.07 -15.86
C HIS A 38 10.40 -5.62 -16.97
N TRP A 39 9.11 -5.30 -16.95
CA TRP A 39 8.19 -5.66 -18.02
C TRP A 39 8.69 -5.10 -19.36
N LEU A 40 9.02 -3.81 -19.42
CA LEU A 40 9.54 -3.18 -20.64
C LEU A 40 10.88 -3.79 -21.09
N ALA A 41 11.75 -4.18 -20.15
CA ALA A 41 13.00 -4.84 -20.47
C ALA A 41 12.78 -6.21 -21.16
N PHE A 42 11.76 -6.98 -20.76
CA PHE A 42 11.41 -8.25 -21.40
C PHE A 42 10.51 -8.11 -22.64
N ASP A 43 9.68 -7.07 -22.72
CA ASP A 43 8.78 -6.84 -23.86
C ASP A 43 9.49 -6.16 -25.04
N ALA A 44 10.34 -5.17 -24.74
CA ALA A 44 10.93 -4.28 -25.73
C ALA A 44 12.47 -4.23 -25.72
N GLY A 45 13.12 -4.82 -24.70
CA GLY A 45 14.57 -4.74 -24.52
C GLY A 45 15.40 -5.71 -25.36
N GLU A 46 16.71 -5.75 -25.10
CA GLU A 46 17.68 -6.59 -25.82
C GLU A 46 17.43 -8.09 -25.62
N TYR A 47 17.00 -8.49 -24.43
CA TYR A 47 16.72 -9.87 -24.04
C TYR A 47 15.22 -10.14 -24.02
N LYS A 48 14.52 -9.83 -25.13
CA LYS A 48 13.07 -10.03 -25.19
C LYS A 48 12.68 -11.46 -24.82
N ASP A 49 11.66 -11.57 -23.97
CA ASP A 49 11.11 -12.84 -23.52
C ASP A 49 9.63 -12.65 -23.17
N GLU A 50 8.75 -13.10 -24.07
CA GLU A 50 7.29 -12.96 -23.92
C GLU A 50 6.77 -13.70 -22.68
N GLY A 51 7.38 -14.83 -22.31
CA GLY A 51 6.97 -15.62 -21.16
C GLY A 51 7.28 -14.91 -19.84
N ASN A 52 8.46 -14.29 -19.75
CA ASN A 52 8.83 -13.48 -18.60
C ASN A 52 8.10 -12.13 -18.58
N ALA A 53 7.90 -11.48 -19.74
CA ALA A 53 7.08 -10.27 -19.84
C ALA A 53 5.65 -10.52 -19.31
N ALA A 54 4.99 -11.60 -19.74
CA ALA A 54 3.65 -11.96 -19.25
C ALA A 54 3.62 -12.25 -17.73
N ARG A 55 4.68 -12.86 -17.17
CA ARG A 55 4.80 -13.09 -15.72
C ARG A 55 4.90 -11.78 -14.95
N ILE A 56 5.74 -10.84 -15.42
CA ILE A 56 5.91 -9.54 -14.77
C ILE A 56 4.66 -8.68 -14.94
N ASP A 57 4.00 -8.71 -16.10
CA ASP A 57 2.72 -8.02 -16.32
C ASP A 57 1.64 -8.50 -15.34
N ALA A 58 1.53 -9.82 -15.12
CA ALA A 58 0.60 -10.37 -14.14
C ALA A 58 0.90 -9.90 -12.70
N LEU A 59 2.17 -9.71 -12.34
CA LEU A 59 2.57 -9.13 -11.06
C LEU A 59 2.26 -7.63 -11.00
N LEU A 60 2.54 -6.89 -12.07
CA LEU A 60 2.28 -5.46 -12.19
C LEU A 60 0.80 -5.15 -11.99
N ASN A 61 -0.09 -5.92 -12.64
CA ASN A 61 -1.53 -5.77 -12.48
C ASN A 61 -1.99 -6.00 -11.03
N LYS A 62 -1.49 -7.06 -10.37
CA LYS A 62 -1.79 -7.31 -8.94
C LYS A 62 -1.29 -6.20 -8.04
N GLN A 63 -0.09 -5.66 -8.33
CA GLN A 63 0.50 -4.58 -7.57
C GLN A 63 -0.29 -3.27 -7.74
N GLY A 64 -0.81 -3.01 -8.95
CA GLY A 64 -1.71 -1.89 -9.24
C GLY A 64 -3.03 -1.99 -8.46
N THR A 65 -3.68 -3.16 -8.47
CA THR A 65 -4.89 -3.39 -7.65
C THR A 65 -4.62 -3.20 -6.16
N LEU A 66 -3.51 -3.73 -5.65
CA LEU A 66 -3.15 -3.55 -4.24
C LEU A 66 -2.93 -2.06 -3.90
N LEU A 67 -2.32 -1.29 -4.79
CA LEU A 67 -2.12 0.15 -4.58
C LEU A 67 -3.46 0.88 -4.43
N GLU A 68 -4.41 0.64 -5.34
CA GLU A 68 -5.75 1.24 -5.28
C GLU A 68 -6.52 0.81 -4.03
N ASP A 69 -6.43 -0.46 -3.64
CA ASP A 69 -7.14 -0.97 -2.46
C ASP A 69 -6.53 -0.44 -1.16
N LEU A 70 -5.21 -0.23 -1.10
CA LEU A 70 -4.56 0.45 0.01
C LEU A 70 -5.02 1.90 0.14
N GLU A 71 -5.15 2.62 -0.98
CA GLU A 71 -5.66 3.99 -0.97
C GLU A 71 -7.07 4.09 -0.41
N LYS A 72 -7.98 3.21 -0.86
CA LYS A 72 -9.37 3.16 -0.37
C LYS A 72 -9.41 2.82 1.12
N ALA A 73 -8.67 1.79 1.56
CA ALA A 73 -8.65 1.38 2.95
C ALA A 73 -8.11 2.48 3.88
N ILE A 74 -7.07 3.21 3.45
CA ILE A 74 -6.55 4.37 4.20
C ILE A 74 -7.62 5.44 4.31
N GLN A 75 -8.29 5.78 3.21
CA GLN A 75 -9.33 6.80 3.19
C GLN A 75 -10.49 6.45 4.14
N ASP A 76 -10.98 5.21 4.11
CA ASP A 76 -12.08 4.76 4.97
C ASP A 76 -11.71 4.85 6.46
N ILE A 77 -10.48 4.44 6.81
CA ILE A 77 -9.99 4.53 8.19
C ILE A 77 -9.82 5.99 8.62
N GLU A 78 -9.32 6.86 7.75
CA GLU A 78 -9.20 8.31 8.04
C GLU A 78 -10.58 8.96 8.24
N ILE A 79 -11.60 8.53 7.50
CA ILE A 79 -12.98 8.97 7.71
C ILE A 79 -13.48 8.52 9.10
N GLU A 80 -13.24 7.27 9.50
CA GLU A 80 -13.62 6.77 10.83
C GLU A 80 -12.94 7.56 11.96
N ILE A 81 -11.65 7.87 11.80
CA ILE A 81 -10.90 8.70 12.75
C ILE A 81 -11.54 10.09 12.89
N ASN A 82 -11.79 10.76 11.76
CA ASN A 82 -12.35 12.11 11.75
C ASN A 82 -13.76 12.15 12.38
N HIS A 83 -14.59 11.14 12.11
CA HIS A 83 -15.92 11.03 12.73
C HIS A 83 -15.82 10.85 14.24
N SER A 84 -14.92 9.98 14.70
CA SER A 84 -14.70 9.72 16.13
C SER A 84 -14.23 10.96 16.88
N GLU A 85 -13.42 11.82 16.24
CA GLU A 85 -12.94 13.09 16.80
C GLU A 85 -14.03 14.17 16.87
N GLN A 86 -15.01 14.17 15.96
CA GLN A 86 -16.11 15.12 15.96
C GLN A 86 -17.20 14.80 16.99
N GLU A 87 -17.31 13.53 17.39
CA GLU A 87 -18.27 13.05 18.39
C GLU A 87 -17.73 13.03 19.83
N SER A 88 -16.42 13.26 20.02
CA SER A 88 -15.72 13.30 21.31
C SER A 88 -15.65 14.70 21.91
#